data_AF-A0A5E4LF43-F1
#
_entry.id   AF-A0A5E4LF43-F1
#
_cell.length_a   1.000
_cell.length_b   1.000
_cell.length_c   1.000
_cell.angle_alpha   90.00
_cell.angle_beta   90.00
_cell.angle_gamma   90.00
#
_symmetry.space_group_name_H-M   'P 1'
#
loop_
_entity.id
_entity.type
_entity.pdbx_description
1 polymer ?
#
loop_
_entity_poly.entity_id
_entity_poly.type
_entity_poly.pdbx_seq_one_letter_code
_entity_poly.pdbx_strand_id
1 'polypeptide(L)'
;MISALASGFTGMARKPLTLVPALLGTIAGTAILLLSLDSFTNVFFSSLLFGEVPDVAFFELPFQFANSYGPDLLVIFMALLASLTVSAATAFAYAIMARDKKAGAMKAMATAAKMLPSAFALALVSMAGLLIYSAVAFCLFAAGISLEGIGFIAFAFFLAWLGFGAFVLIKLAFTPIALATGNLPLKKALSESWNKTSGKSMSTVLFLVLAWVISGIVSGIFFGLGDLVQQEELSFLIVLTGICASSAYFNIAFARFYIDSLG
;
A
#
# COMPACT_ATOMS: atom_id res chain seq x y z
N MET A 1 -13.38 -9.86 14.09
CA MET A 1 -13.72 -8.76 13.15
C MET A 1 -14.20 -7.49 13.87
N ILE A 2 -15.40 -7.48 14.48
CA ILE A 2 -15.94 -6.27 15.16
C ILE A 2 -15.01 -5.79 16.29
N SER A 3 -14.48 -6.70 17.10
CA SER A 3 -13.49 -6.39 18.14
C SER A 3 -12.24 -5.70 17.57
N ALA A 4 -11.74 -6.17 16.43
CA ALA A 4 -10.59 -5.57 15.75
C ALA A 4 -10.91 -4.15 15.22
N LEU A 5 -12.09 -3.96 14.60
CA LEU A 5 -12.54 -2.64 14.15
C LEU A 5 -12.72 -1.64 15.31
N ALA A 6 -13.31 -2.08 16.43
CA ALA A 6 -13.47 -1.27 17.63
C ALA A 6 -12.12 -0.96 18.32
N SER A 7 -11.18 -1.90 18.25
CA SER A 7 -9.84 -1.71 18.81
C SER A 7 -9.05 -0.61 18.09
N GLY A 8 -9.31 -0.38 16.79
CA GLY A 8 -8.74 0.74 16.04
C GLY A 8 -9.09 2.09 16.68
N PHE A 9 -10.37 2.30 17.02
CA PHE A 9 -10.84 3.52 17.70
C PHE A 9 -10.30 3.65 19.11
N THR A 10 -10.41 2.59 19.92
CA THR A 10 -9.97 2.65 21.33
C THR A 10 -8.46 2.82 21.45
N GLY A 11 -7.68 2.26 20.51
CA GLY A 11 -6.23 2.45 20.43
C GLY A 11 -5.87 3.90 20.17
N MET A 12 -6.51 4.53 19.19
CA MET A 12 -6.24 5.91 18.81
C MET A 12 -6.75 6.92 19.85
N ALA A 13 -8.01 6.81 20.26
CA ALA A 13 -8.66 7.76 21.16
C ALA A 13 -8.01 7.80 22.55
N ARG A 14 -7.49 6.66 23.04
CA ARG A 14 -6.86 6.58 24.37
C ARG A 14 -5.38 6.96 24.38
N LYS A 15 -4.71 6.95 23.21
CA LYS A 15 -3.26 7.19 23.11
C LYS A 15 -2.97 8.00 21.84
N PRO A 16 -3.02 9.34 21.88
CA PRO A 16 -2.77 10.18 20.71
C PRO A 16 -1.37 9.99 20.10
N LEU A 17 -0.39 9.55 20.90
CA LEU A 17 0.95 9.18 20.41
C LEU A 17 0.93 8.03 19.39
N THR A 18 -0.17 7.27 19.27
CA THR A 18 -0.36 6.27 18.21
C THR A 18 -0.40 6.86 16.80
N LEU A 19 -0.55 8.18 16.68
CA LEU A 19 -0.49 8.89 15.40
C LEU A 19 0.95 9.08 14.89
N VAL A 20 1.96 8.99 15.76
CA VAL A 20 3.37 9.27 15.38
C VAL A 20 3.87 8.40 14.22
N PRO A 21 3.67 7.06 14.18
CA PRO A 21 4.08 6.26 13.04
C PRO A 21 3.41 6.66 11.72
N ALA A 22 2.12 7.02 11.76
CA ALA A 22 1.39 7.51 10.59
C ALA A 22 1.92 8.88 10.15
N LEU A 23 2.15 9.82 11.07
CA LEU A 23 2.71 11.13 10.76
C LEU A 23 4.08 11.03 10.09
N LEU A 24 4.99 10.23 10.66
CA LEU A 24 6.32 10.02 10.08
C LEU A 24 6.24 9.31 8.73
N GLY A 25 5.35 8.33 8.59
CA GLY A 25 5.10 7.66 7.32
C GLY A 25 4.57 8.61 6.25
N THR A 26 3.63 9.48 6.59
CA THR A 26 3.08 10.51 5.70
C THR A 26 4.15 11.52 5.31
N ILE A 27 4.94 12.06 6.25
CA ILE A 27 6.02 13.00 5.95
C ILE A 27 7.05 12.36 4.99
N ALA A 28 7.47 11.12 5.28
CA ALA A 28 8.40 10.39 4.42
C ALA A 28 7.80 10.12 3.03
N GLY A 29 6.54 9.70 2.96
CA GLY A 29 5.82 9.48 1.70
C GLY A 29 5.68 10.76 0.87
N THR A 30 5.33 11.88 1.50
CA THR A 30 5.27 13.20 0.84
C THR A 30 6.65 13.63 0.34
N ALA A 31 7.71 13.46 1.12
CA ALA A 31 9.06 13.77 0.68
C ALA A 31 9.47 12.92 -0.54
N ILE A 32 9.16 11.62 -0.53
CA ILE A 32 9.40 10.73 -1.68
C ILE A 32 8.60 11.19 -2.91
N LEU A 33 7.33 11.56 -2.73
CA LEU A 33 6.50 12.08 -3.81
C LEU A 33 7.09 13.36 -4.40
N LEU A 34 7.46 14.33 -3.58
CA LEU A 34 8.06 15.59 -4.03
C LEU A 34 9.37 15.37 -4.80
N LEU A 35 10.21 14.42 -4.35
CA LEU A 35 11.46 14.08 -5.03
C LEU A 35 11.26 13.35 -6.37
N SER A 36 10.08 12.78 -6.62
CA SER A 36 9.77 12.02 -7.83
C SER A 36 8.70 12.67 -8.71
N LEU A 37 8.12 13.79 -8.29
CA LEU A 37 6.98 14.43 -8.93
C LEU A 37 7.28 14.83 -10.38
N ASP A 38 8.45 15.40 -10.62
CA ASP A 38 8.86 15.82 -11.97
C ASP A 38 9.01 14.62 -12.90
N SER A 39 9.67 13.55 -12.44
CA SER A 39 9.80 12.30 -13.22
C SER A 39 8.45 11.64 -13.46
N PHE A 40 7.56 11.60 -12.46
CA PHE A 40 6.19 11.12 -12.64
C PHE A 40 5.43 11.96 -13.67
N THR A 41 5.55 13.28 -13.60
CA THR A 41 4.86 14.19 -14.51
C THR A 41 5.40 14.02 -15.93
N ASN A 42 6.73 13.98 -16.11
CA ASN A 42 7.37 13.80 -17.41
C ASN A 42 7.01 12.46 -18.05
N VAL A 43 7.04 11.36 -17.29
CA VAL A 43 6.66 10.06 -17.85
C VAL A 43 5.17 10.02 -18.13
N PHE A 44 4.32 10.41 -17.18
CA PHE A 44 2.88 10.22 -17.30
C PHE A 44 2.22 11.22 -18.26
N PHE A 45 2.56 12.51 -18.20
CA PHE A 45 1.97 13.50 -19.10
C PHE A 45 2.54 13.41 -20.51
N SER A 46 3.85 13.33 -20.67
CA SER A 46 4.47 13.31 -22.01
C SER A 46 4.14 12.03 -22.78
N SER A 47 4.05 10.87 -22.12
CA SER A 47 3.78 9.61 -22.81
C SER A 47 2.30 9.22 -22.93
N LEU A 48 1.44 9.52 -21.95
CA LEU A 48 0.04 9.04 -21.95
C LEU A 48 -1.00 10.09 -22.38
N LEU A 49 -0.74 11.39 -22.17
CA LEU A 49 -1.73 12.45 -22.40
C LEU A 49 -1.48 13.26 -23.68
N PHE A 50 -0.22 13.48 -24.05
CA PHE A 50 0.14 14.29 -25.23
C PHE A 50 0.52 13.48 -26.48
N GLY A 51 0.35 12.16 -26.45
CA GLY A 51 0.31 11.34 -27.66
C GLY A 51 1.66 11.02 -28.32
N GLU A 52 2.79 11.24 -27.64
CA GLU A 52 4.07 10.65 -28.06
C GLU A 52 4.16 9.18 -27.62
N VAL A 53 3.09 8.39 -27.74
CA VAL A 53 3.25 6.93 -27.73
C VAL A 53 3.90 6.62 -29.06
N PRO A 54 5.17 6.18 -29.06
CA PRO A 54 5.89 6.07 -30.30
C PRO A 54 5.26 5.00 -31.20
N ASP A 55 5.21 5.31 -32.49
CA ASP A 55 4.70 4.42 -33.54
C ASP A 55 5.73 3.31 -33.84
N VAL A 56 5.92 2.43 -32.87
CA VAL A 56 6.79 1.27 -32.96
C VAL A 56 6.00 -0.01 -32.74
N ALA A 57 6.60 -1.12 -33.16
CA ALA A 57 6.03 -2.43 -32.88
C ALA A 57 5.83 -2.60 -31.37
N PHE A 58 4.73 -3.24 -30.98
CA PHE A 58 4.33 -3.39 -29.58
C PHE A 58 5.42 -3.97 -28.67
N PHE A 59 6.24 -4.90 -29.20
CA PHE A 59 7.35 -5.51 -28.45
C PHE A 59 8.56 -4.58 -28.27
N GLU A 60 8.63 -3.48 -29.04
CA GLU A 60 9.69 -2.48 -28.98
C GLU A 60 9.36 -1.35 -28.02
N LEU A 61 8.07 -1.16 -27.66
CA LEU A 61 7.62 -0.16 -26.70
C LEU A 61 8.41 -0.17 -25.38
N PRO A 62 8.66 -1.32 -24.70
CA PRO A 62 9.43 -1.31 -23.46
C PRO A 62 10.85 -0.78 -23.63
N PHE A 63 11.51 -1.11 -24.75
CA PHE A 63 12.86 -0.65 -25.06
C PHE A 63 12.87 0.84 -25.39
N GLN A 64 11.85 1.32 -26.09
CA GLN A 64 11.75 2.74 -26.40
C GLN A 64 11.40 3.58 -25.18
N PHE A 65 10.51 3.11 -24.30
CA PHE A 65 10.27 3.76 -23.02
C PHE A 65 11.54 3.80 -22.16
N ALA A 66 12.32 2.73 -22.15
CA ALA A 66 13.60 2.70 -21.43
C ALA A 66 14.63 3.67 -22.05
N ASN A 67 14.66 3.81 -23.37
CA ASN A 67 15.57 4.75 -24.05
C ASN A 67 15.15 6.21 -23.87
N SER A 68 13.86 6.51 -23.97
CA SER A 68 13.33 7.88 -23.88
C SER A 68 13.22 8.39 -22.45
N TYR A 69 12.90 7.50 -21.49
CA TYR A 69 12.58 7.88 -20.11
C TYR A 69 13.40 7.11 -19.07
N GLY A 70 14.50 6.47 -19.46
CA GLY A 70 15.31 5.61 -18.57
C GLY A 70 15.63 6.23 -17.20
N PRO A 71 16.15 7.47 -17.12
CA PRO A 71 16.40 8.14 -15.85
C PRO A 71 15.14 8.37 -15.02
N ASP A 72 14.05 8.82 -15.62
CA ASP A 72 12.79 9.07 -14.91
C ASP A 72 12.15 7.77 -14.41
N LEU A 73 12.19 6.72 -15.21
CA LEU A 73 11.74 5.38 -14.81
C LEU A 73 12.54 4.88 -13.61
N LEU A 74 13.87 5.07 -13.59
CA LEU A 74 14.70 4.73 -12.44
C LEU A 74 14.28 5.50 -11.18
N VAL A 75 14.03 6.81 -11.29
CA VAL A 75 13.57 7.64 -10.17
C VAL A 75 12.21 7.15 -9.66
N ILE A 76 11.25 6.90 -10.55
CA ILE A 76 9.93 6.35 -10.20
C ILE A 76 10.08 4.99 -9.52
N PHE A 77 10.95 4.12 -10.03
CA PHE A 77 11.24 2.82 -9.43
C PHE A 77 11.79 2.93 -8.00
N MET A 78 12.78 3.81 -7.81
CA MET A 78 13.38 4.05 -6.50
C MET A 78 12.39 4.68 -5.53
N ALA A 79 11.55 5.61 -6.00
CA ALA A 79 10.49 6.23 -5.22
C ALA A 79 9.42 5.22 -4.81
N LEU A 80 9.00 4.33 -5.70
CA LEU A 80 8.07 3.24 -5.40
C LEU A 80 8.65 2.29 -4.35
N LEU A 81 9.91 1.88 -4.52
CA LEU A 81 10.61 1.01 -3.58
C LEU A 81 10.72 1.65 -2.19
N ALA A 82 11.07 2.94 -2.13
CA ALA A 82 11.14 3.70 -0.89
C ALA A 82 9.75 3.82 -0.23
N SER A 83 8.71 4.11 -1.01
CA SER A 83 7.33 4.24 -0.53
C SER A 83 6.82 2.92 0.05
N LEU A 84 7.03 1.79 -0.64
CA LEU A 84 6.69 0.46 -0.14
C LEU A 84 7.45 0.12 1.15
N THR A 85 8.72 0.51 1.25
CA THR A 85 9.55 0.30 2.44
C THR A 85 9.01 1.09 3.63
N VAL A 86 8.68 2.37 3.43
CA VAL A 86 8.08 3.22 4.47
C VAL A 86 6.74 2.64 4.91
N SER A 87 5.88 2.25 3.98
CA SER A 87 4.59 1.64 4.29
C SER A 87 4.73 0.36 5.11
N ALA A 88 5.68 -0.51 4.76
CA ALA A 88 5.96 -1.73 5.53
C ALA A 88 6.49 -1.42 6.93
N ALA A 89 7.40 -0.45 7.07
CA ALA A 89 7.93 -0.02 8.36
C ALA A 89 6.85 0.58 9.27
N THR A 90 5.93 1.39 8.72
CA THR A 90 4.76 1.90 9.45
C THR A 90 3.85 0.76 9.90
N ALA A 91 3.58 -0.22 9.02
CA ALA A 91 2.81 -1.40 9.38
C ALA A 91 3.48 -2.23 10.50
N PHE A 92 4.81 -2.37 10.49
CA PHE A 92 5.56 -3.03 11.56
C PHE A 92 5.37 -2.33 12.90
N ALA A 93 5.47 -1.01 12.95
CA ALA A 93 5.27 -0.25 14.18
C ALA A 93 3.88 -0.51 14.77
N TYR A 94 2.83 -0.46 13.95
CA TYR A 94 1.47 -0.75 14.40
C TYR A 94 1.27 -2.22 14.81
N ALA A 95 1.87 -3.17 14.11
CA ALA A 95 1.85 -4.58 14.48
C ALA A 95 2.50 -4.82 15.85
N ILE A 96 3.63 -4.17 16.13
CA ILE A 96 4.32 -4.24 17.43
C ILE A 96 3.44 -3.64 18.54
N MET A 97 2.81 -2.48 18.30
CA MET A 97 1.89 -1.85 19.26
C MET A 97 0.64 -2.69 19.51
N ALA A 98 0.12 -3.37 18.48
CA ALA A 98 -1.01 -4.27 18.62
C ALA A 98 -0.65 -5.52 19.45
N ARG A 99 0.54 -6.08 19.24
CA ARG A 99 1.02 -7.25 19.98
C ARG A 99 1.36 -6.93 21.44
N ASP A 100 2.16 -5.89 21.69
CA ASP A 100 2.60 -5.52 23.04
C ASP A 100 1.84 -4.29 23.55
N LYS A 101 0.83 -4.50 24.41
CA LYS A 101 0.04 -3.43 25.02
C LYS A 101 0.88 -2.43 25.84
N LYS A 102 2.08 -2.81 26.28
CA LYS A 102 3.03 -1.97 27.02
C LYS A 102 3.98 -1.21 26.09
N ALA A 103 4.10 -1.57 24.82
CA ALA A 103 4.90 -0.82 23.85
C ALA A 103 4.21 0.50 23.51
N GLY A 104 4.78 1.61 23.97
CA GLY A 104 4.43 2.95 23.48
C GLY A 104 4.87 3.15 22.04
N ALA A 105 4.33 4.18 21.38
CA ALA A 105 4.61 4.47 19.96
C ALA A 105 6.10 4.61 19.66
N MET A 106 6.86 5.31 20.51
CA MET A 106 8.30 5.49 20.33
C MET A 106 9.10 4.17 20.40
N LYS A 107 8.76 3.28 21.34
CA LYS A 107 9.42 1.96 21.46
C LYS A 107 9.11 1.09 20.25
N ALA A 108 7.86 1.12 19.77
CA ALA A 108 7.45 0.39 18.59
C ALA A 108 8.16 0.89 17.33
N MET A 109 8.28 2.21 17.15
CA MET A 109 9.06 2.81 16.06
C MET A 109 10.54 2.43 16.13
N ALA A 110 11.17 2.51 17.30
CA ALA A 110 12.57 2.12 17.46
C ALA A 110 12.80 0.63 17.13
N THR A 111 11.82 -0.22 17.42
CA THR A 111 11.88 -1.65 17.08
C THR A 111 11.62 -1.86 15.59
N ALA A 112 10.66 -1.16 14.99
CA ALA A 112 10.39 -1.19 13.55
C ALA A 112 11.60 -0.72 12.73
N ALA A 113 12.34 0.29 13.21
CA ALA A 113 13.57 0.77 12.59
C ALA A 113 14.66 -0.31 12.53
N LYS A 114 14.77 -1.18 13.54
CA LYS A 114 15.69 -2.33 13.50
C LYS A 114 15.30 -3.38 12.46
N MET A 115 14.03 -3.38 12.04
CA MET A 115 13.48 -4.27 11.02
C MET A 115 13.47 -3.65 9.61
N LEU A 116 14.04 -2.45 9.43
CA LEU A 116 14.11 -1.78 8.13
C LEU A 116 14.69 -2.67 7.01
N PRO A 117 15.73 -3.50 7.23
CA PRO A 117 16.21 -4.41 6.20
C PRO A 117 15.15 -5.43 5.75
N SER A 118 14.28 -5.89 6.68
CA SER A 118 13.16 -6.78 6.34
C SER A 118 12.04 -6.04 5.61
N ALA A 119 11.79 -4.77 5.95
CA ALA A 119 10.85 -3.92 5.22
C ALA A 119 11.32 -3.70 3.78
N PHE A 120 12.61 -3.42 3.58
CA PHE A 120 13.21 -3.25 2.26
C PHE A 120 13.17 -4.55 1.44
N ALA A 121 13.50 -5.69 2.05
CA ALA A 121 13.40 -6.99 1.39
C ALA A 121 11.95 -7.32 0.97
N LEU A 122 10.97 -7.00 1.82
CA LEU A 122 9.55 -7.15 1.47
C LEU A 122 9.14 -6.20 0.34
N ALA A 123 9.63 -4.97 0.34
CA ALA A 123 9.38 -4.00 -0.72
C ALA A 123 9.95 -4.48 -2.06
N LEU A 124 11.17 -5.05 -2.08
CA LEU A 124 11.76 -5.65 -3.28
C LEU A 124 10.92 -6.82 -3.81
N VAL A 125 10.49 -7.75 -2.94
CA VAL A 125 9.64 -8.88 -3.35
C VAL A 125 8.29 -8.39 -3.88
N SER A 126 7.69 -7.41 -3.20
CA SER A 126 6.42 -6.80 -3.63
C SER A 126 6.57 -6.10 -4.97
N MET A 127 7.67 -5.37 -5.18
CA MET A 127 7.95 -4.66 -6.43
C MET A 127 8.19 -5.63 -7.58
N ALA A 128 8.98 -6.68 -7.38
CA ALA A 128 9.15 -7.73 -8.39
C ALA A 128 7.80 -8.40 -8.74
N GLY A 129 6.97 -8.67 -7.73
CA GLY A 129 5.62 -9.20 -7.92
C GLY A 129 4.72 -8.25 -8.72
N LEU A 130 4.74 -6.94 -8.39
CA LEU A 130 3.98 -5.92 -9.11
C LEU A 130 4.43 -5.78 -10.57
N LEU A 131 5.73 -5.85 -10.84
CA LEU A 131 6.24 -5.79 -12.22
C LEU A 131 5.79 -6.98 -13.06
N ILE A 132 5.92 -8.20 -12.53
CA ILE A 132 5.45 -9.40 -13.21
C ILE A 132 3.94 -9.30 -13.43
N TYR A 133 3.20 -8.87 -12.40
CA TYR A 133 1.75 -8.71 -12.47
C TYR A 133 1.32 -7.72 -13.56
N SER A 134 1.94 -6.54 -13.59
CA SER A 134 1.68 -5.49 -14.58
C SER A 134 2.10 -5.90 -15.98
N ALA A 135 3.22 -6.61 -16.15
CA ALA A 135 3.67 -7.11 -17.44
C ALA A 135 2.68 -8.10 -18.05
N VAL A 136 2.19 -9.06 -17.24
CA VAL A 136 1.16 -10.01 -17.70
C VAL A 136 -0.16 -9.28 -18.02
N ALA A 137 -0.58 -8.34 -17.17
CA ALA A 137 -1.78 -7.54 -17.40
C ALA A 137 -1.70 -6.76 -18.72
N PHE A 138 -0.55 -6.14 -18.99
CA PHE A 138 -0.27 -5.42 -20.23
C PHE A 138 -0.34 -6.35 -21.46
N CYS A 139 0.31 -7.53 -21.41
CA CYS A 139 0.24 -8.51 -22.50
C CYS A 139 -1.18 -9.00 -22.78
N LEU A 140 -1.97 -9.28 -21.74
CA LEU A 140 -3.37 -9.71 -21.89
C LEU A 140 -4.25 -8.61 -22.49
N PHE A 141 -4.06 -7.37 -22.04
CA PHE A 141 -4.77 -6.21 -22.58
C PHE A 141 -4.44 -5.99 -24.06
N ALA A 142 -3.17 -6.03 -24.42
CA ALA A 142 -2.72 -5.86 -25.80
C ALA A 142 -3.19 -6.97 -26.73
N ALA A 143 -3.11 -8.23 -26.30
CA ALA A 143 -3.69 -9.35 -27.04
C ALA A 143 -5.20 -9.20 -27.25
N GLY A 144 -5.89 -8.57 -26.29
CA GLY A 144 -7.32 -8.27 -26.35
C GLY A 144 -7.71 -7.27 -27.42
N ILE A 145 -6.85 -6.29 -27.71
CA ILE A 145 -7.10 -5.23 -28.69
C ILE A 145 -6.60 -5.62 -30.09
N SER A 146 -5.47 -6.30 -30.18
CA SER A 146 -4.76 -6.48 -31.45
C SER A 146 -5.09 -7.76 -32.23
N LEU A 147 -5.79 -8.73 -31.62
CA LEU A 147 -6.08 -10.03 -32.25
C LEU A 147 -7.58 -10.18 -32.51
N GLU A 148 -8.00 -9.86 -33.73
CA GLU A 148 -9.37 -10.12 -34.21
C GLU A 148 -9.71 -11.62 -34.05
N GLY A 149 -10.76 -11.93 -33.27
CA GLY A 149 -11.20 -13.30 -32.97
C GLY A 149 -10.76 -13.87 -31.61
N ILE A 150 -9.71 -13.32 -30.98
CA ILE A 150 -9.23 -13.75 -29.64
C ILE A 150 -9.56 -12.70 -28.56
N GLY A 151 -9.96 -11.49 -28.96
CA GLY A 151 -10.24 -10.37 -28.05
C GLY A 151 -11.12 -10.70 -26.85
N PHE A 152 -12.22 -11.44 -27.03
CA PHE A 152 -13.09 -11.87 -25.93
C PHE A 152 -12.39 -12.82 -24.94
N ILE A 153 -11.60 -13.77 -25.45
CA ILE A 153 -10.86 -14.74 -24.64
C ILE A 153 -9.77 -14.02 -23.83
N ALA A 154 -9.00 -13.14 -24.48
CA ALA A 154 -7.98 -12.33 -23.81
C ALA A 154 -8.57 -11.41 -22.74
N PHE A 155 -9.72 -10.78 -23.01
CA PHE A 155 -10.45 -9.99 -22.03
C PHE A 155 -10.96 -10.82 -20.84
N ALA A 156 -11.48 -12.02 -21.08
CA ALA A 156 -11.87 -12.93 -20.01
C ALA A 156 -10.67 -13.35 -19.13
N PHE A 157 -9.51 -13.65 -19.75
CA PHE A 157 -8.27 -13.90 -19.00
C PHE A 157 -7.78 -12.67 -18.25
N PHE A 158 -7.92 -11.47 -18.81
CA PHE A 158 -7.59 -10.22 -18.12
C PHE A 158 -8.44 -10.03 -16.87
N LEU A 159 -9.77 -10.24 -16.94
CA LEU A 159 -10.63 -10.18 -15.77
C LEU A 159 -10.27 -11.25 -14.72
N ALA A 160 -9.97 -12.47 -15.16
CA ALA A 160 -9.49 -13.52 -14.26
C ALA A 160 -8.15 -13.14 -13.61
N TRP A 161 -7.26 -12.48 -14.35
CA TRP A 161 -5.98 -11.96 -13.85
C TRP A 161 -6.16 -10.87 -12.81
N LEU A 162 -7.11 -9.95 -13.02
CA LEU A 162 -7.50 -8.94 -12.02
C LEU A 162 -8.01 -9.61 -10.73
N GLY A 163 -8.87 -10.62 -10.86
CA GLY A 163 -9.36 -11.41 -9.72
C GLY A 163 -8.22 -12.14 -8.99
N PHE A 164 -7.30 -12.74 -9.74
CA PHE A 164 -6.10 -13.38 -9.18
C PHE A 164 -5.20 -12.38 -8.44
N GLY A 165 -4.99 -11.18 -9.01
CA GLY A 165 -4.22 -10.11 -8.37
C GLY A 165 -4.84 -9.69 -7.04
N ALA A 166 -6.16 -9.44 -7.01
CA ALA A 166 -6.88 -9.12 -5.79
C ALA A 166 -6.74 -10.25 -4.74
N PHE A 167 -6.89 -11.51 -5.16
CA PHE A 167 -6.69 -12.67 -4.30
C PHE A 167 -5.28 -12.72 -3.70
N VAL A 168 -4.23 -12.58 -4.52
CA VAL A 168 -2.83 -12.58 -4.05
C VAL A 168 -2.56 -11.40 -3.11
N LEU A 169 -3.06 -10.21 -3.42
CA LEU A 169 -2.92 -9.03 -2.55
C LEU A 169 -3.51 -9.29 -1.17
N ILE A 170 -4.71 -9.88 -1.08
CA ILE A 170 -5.35 -10.23 0.20
C ILE A 170 -4.49 -11.21 0.99
N LYS A 171 -3.88 -12.19 0.31
CA LYS A 171 -2.99 -13.18 0.95
C LYS A 171 -1.73 -12.52 1.50
N LEU A 172 -1.12 -11.63 0.72
CA LEU A 172 0.18 -11.03 1.03
C LEU A 172 0.09 -9.78 1.91
N ALA A 173 -1.07 -9.14 2.01
CA ALA A 173 -1.28 -7.91 2.78
C ALA A 173 -0.89 -8.06 4.26
N PHE A 174 -0.96 -9.27 4.82
CA PHE A 174 -0.59 -9.54 6.22
C PHE A 174 0.87 -9.90 6.44
N THR A 175 1.66 -10.05 5.38
CA THR A 175 3.09 -10.35 5.48
C THR A 175 3.84 -9.37 6.38
N PRO A 176 3.61 -8.04 6.31
CA PRO A 176 4.28 -7.11 7.19
C PRO A 176 3.97 -7.38 8.67
N ILE A 177 2.72 -7.72 8.98
CA ILE A 177 2.30 -8.01 10.35
C ILE A 177 2.96 -9.31 10.82
N ALA A 178 2.93 -10.36 10.01
CA ALA A 178 3.55 -11.65 10.32
C ALA A 178 5.05 -11.52 10.64
N LEU A 179 5.78 -10.74 9.85
CA LEU A 179 7.19 -10.40 10.09
C LEU A 179 7.37 -9.76 11.47
N ALA A 180 6.61 -8.69 11.75
CA ALA A 180 6.75 -7.91 12.97
C ALA A 180 6.29 -8.65 14.24
N THR A 181 5.20 -9.42 14.16
CA THR A 181 4.67 -10.13 15.33
C THR A 181 5.41 -11.44 15.61
N GLY A 182 5.86 -12.13 14.57
CA GLY A 182 6.54 -13.43 14.71
C GLY A 182 8.06 -13.34 14.77
N ASN A 183 8.65 -12.19 14.43
CA ASN A 183 10.10 -12.05 14.16
C ASN A 183 10.62 -13.15 13.22
N LEU A 184 9.84 -13.42 12.18
CA LEU A 184 10.08 -14.52 11.25
C LEU A 184 10.92 -14.05 10.06
N PRO A 185 11.71 -14.95 9.44
CA PRO A 185 12.28 -14.71 8.12
C PRO A 185 11.18 -14.48 7.08
N LEU A 186 11.44 -13.62 6.07
CA LEU A 186 10.49 -13.23 5.03
C LEU A 186 9.76 -14.41 4.37
N LYS A 187 10.49 -15.45 3.99
CA LYS A 187 9.90 -16.66 3.38
C LYS A 187 8.86 -17.34 4.29
N LYS A 188 9.14 -17.40 5.60
CA LYS A 188 8.21 -18.00 6.59
C LYS A 188 7.00 -17.08 6.81
N ALA A 189 7.20 -15.77 6.86
CA ALA A 189 6.11 -14.80 7.00
C ALA A 189 5.15 -14.79 5.79
N LEU A 190 5.68 -14.94 4.57
CA LEU A 190 4.88 -15.10 3.35
C LEU A 190 4.02 -16.37 3.41
N SER A 191 4.62 -17.50 3.83
CA SER A 191 3.88 -18.75 3.99
C SER A 191 2.83 -18.65 5.10
N GLU A 192 3.15 -18.04 6.24
CA GLU A 192 2.21 -17.88 7.35
C GLU A 192 1.02 -17.00 6.97
N SER A 193 1.27 -15.85 6.35
CA SER A 193 0.19 -14.95 5.90
C SER A 193 -0.73 -15.62 4.88
N TRP A 194 -0.16 -16.40 3.95
CA TRP A 194 -0.93 -17.18 2.98
C TRP A 194 -1.84 -18.23 3.63
N ASN A 195 -1.28 -18.98 4.59
CA ASN A 195 -1.97 -20.07 5.28
C ASN A 195 -3.06 -19.54 6.21
N LYS A 196 -2.78 -18.48 6.98
CA LYS A 196 -3.74 -17.88 7.92
C LYS A 196 -4.96 -17.26 7.26
N THR A 197 -4.81 -16.83 6.01
CA THR A 197 -5.90 -16.30 5.20
C THR A 197 -6.58 -17.39 4.36
N SER A 198 -6.14 -18.65 4.42
CA SER A 198 -6.77 -19.75 3.68
C SER A 198 -8.16 -20.07 4.23
N GLY A 199 -9.15 -20.17 3.34
CA GLY A 199 -10.56 -20.34 3.71
C GLY A 199 -11.23 -19.11 4.34
N LYS A 200 -10.48 -18.03 4.63
CA LYS A 200 -10.99 -16.79 5.26
C LYS A 200 -11.06 -15.59 4.31
N SER A 201 -10.78 -15.77 3.01
CA SER A 201 -10.69 -14.69 2.02
C SER A 201 -11.89 -13.75 2.04
N MET A 202 -13.13 -14.28 2.08
CA MET A 202 -14.33 -13.44 2.11
C MET A 202 -14.42 -12.58 3.38
N SER A 203 -14.10 -13.15 4.55
CA SER A 203 -14.07 -12.40 5.81
C SER A 203 -13.00 -11.31 5.81
N THR A 204 -11.86 -11.58 5.17
CA THR A 204 -10.77 -10.64 5.02
C THR A 204 -11.13 -9.50 4.08
N VAL A 205 -11.77 -9.80 2.94
CA VAL A 205 -12.28 -8.77 2.01
C VAL A 205 -13.28 -7.88 2.72
N LEU A 206 -14.28 -8.48 3.39
CA LEU A 206 -15.29 -7.72 4.12
C LEU A 206 -14.65 -6.83 5.19
N PHE A 207 -13.67 -7.35 5.92
CA PHE A 207 -12.93 -6.57 6.91
C PHE A 207 -12.17 -5.40 6.27
N LEU A 208 -11.44 -5.64 5.17
CA LEU A 208 -10.70 -4.60 4.44
C LEU A 208 -11.63 -3.49 3.93
N VAL A 209 -12.77 -3.86 3.35
CA VAL A 209 -13.79 -2.92 2.88
C VAL A 209 -14.34 -2.09 4.04
N LEU A 210 -14.74 -2.73 5.14
CA LEU A 210 -15.26 -2.01 6.31
C LEU A 210 -14.22 -1.08 6.94
N ALA A 211 -12.97 -1.55 7.08
CA ALA A 211 -11.88 -0.73 7.59
C ALA A 211 -11.60 0.47 6.68
N TRP A 212 -11.60 0.27 5.36
CA TRP A 212 -11.43 1.33 4.37
C TRP A 212 -12.57 2.37 4.43
N VAL A 213 -13.83 1.93 4.51
CA VAL A 213 -14.99 2.83 4.66
C VAL A 213 -14.88 3.66 5.93
N ILE A 214 -14.55 3.04 7.06
CA ILE A 214 -14.42 3.76 8.34
C ILE A 214 -13.25 4.75 8.29
N SER A 215 -12.10 4.36 7.74
CA SER A 215 -10.98 5.25 7.47
C SER A 215 -11.39 6.44 6.58
N GLY A 216 -12.17 6.19 5.54
CA GLY A 216 -12.73 7.22 4.66
C GLY A 216 -13.64 8.20 5.40
N ILE A 217 -14.51 7.71 6.29
CA ILE A 217 -15.35 8.55 7.15
C ILE A 217 -14.51 9.42 8.08
N VAL A 218 -13.48 8.85 8.73
CA VAL A 218 -12.57 9.60 9.59
C VAL A 218 -11.88 10.71 8.79
N SER A 219 -11.28 10.39 7.65
CA SER A 219 -10.66 11.41 6.79
C SER A 219 -11.66 12.47 6.35
N GLY A 220 -12.86 12.08 5.91
CA GLY A 220 -13.92 12.98 5.45
C GLY A 220 -14.39 13.97 6.52
N ILE A 221 -14.51 13.54 7.78
CA ILE A 221 -14.84 14.44 8.90
C ILE A 221 -13.76 15.52 9.05
N PHE A 222 -12.48 15.14 9.01
CA PHE A 222 -11.38 16.09 9.16
C PHE A 222 -11.22 17.01 7.94
N PHE A 223 -11.48 16.53 6.72
CA PHE A 223 -11.57 17.40 5.54
C PHE A 223 -12.67 18.45 5.72
N GLY A 224 -13.88 18.03 6.08
CA GLY A 224 -14.98 18.96 6.34
C GLY A 224 -14.69 19.95 7.46
N LEU A 225 -14.00 19.52 8.53
CA LEU A 225 -13.55 20.44 9.58
C LEU A 225 -12.48 21.42 9.10
N GLY A 226 -11.56 20.98 8.23
CA GLY A 226 -10.56 21.84 7.60
C GLY A 226 -11.19 22.90 6.71
N ASP A 227 -12.22 22.55 5.94
CA ASP A 227 -12.94 23.47 5.06
C ASP A 227 -13.69 24.58 5.82
N LEU A 228 -14.06 24.32 7.08
CA LEU A 228 -14.72 25.32 7.95
C LEU A 228 -13.74 26.34 8.54
N VAL A 229 -12.43 26.11 8.42
CA VAL A 229 -11.40 26.97 8.99
C VAL A 229 -10.82 27.89 7.92
N GLN A 230 -10.93 29.20 8.14
CA GLN A 230 -10.47 30.22 7.19
C GLN A 230 -8.93 30.39 7.15
N GLN A 231 -8.21 29.90 8.15
CA GLN A 231 -6.75 29.94 8.20
C GLN A 231 -6.17 28.72 7.48
N GLU A 232 -5.42 28.93 6.40
CA GLU A 232 -4.87 27.87 5.55
C GLU A 232 -3.97 26.91 6.33
N GLU A 233 -3.11 27.43 7.21
CA GLU A 233 -2.19 26.61 7.99
C GLU A 233 -2.94 25.71 8.98
N LEU A 234 -3.97 26.25 9.63
CA LEU A 234 -4.78 25.49 10.58
C LEU A 234 -5.66 24.46 9.86
N SER A 235 -6.23 24.82 8.71
CA SER A 235 -6.97 23.90 7.83
C SER A 235 -6.08 22.73 7.40
N PHE A 236 -4.86 23.01 6.94
CA PHE A 236 -3.88 21.99 6.56
C PHE A 236 -3.54 21.05 7.73
N LEU A 237 -3.31 21.58 8.93
CA LEU A 237 -3.02 20.76 10.12
C LEU A 237 -4.18 19.84 10.50
N ILE A 238 -5.42 20.31 10.37
CA ILE A 238 -6.62 19.50 10.62
C ILE A 238 -6.69 18.36 9.61
N VAL A 239 -6.53 18.66 8.31
CA VAL A 239 -6.53 17.65 7.24
C VAL A 239 -5.43 16.61 7.46
N LEU A 240 -4.20 17.05 7.76
CA LEU A 240 -3.06 16.18 8.03
C LEU A 240 -3.33 15.26 9.23
N THR A 241 -3.94 15.80 10.29
CA THR A 241 -4.35 15.01 11.46
C THR A 241 -5.38 13.95 11.07
N GLY A 242 -6.34 14.30 10.22
CA GLY A 242 -7.32 13.36 9.66
C GLY A 242 -6.70 12.23 8.87
N ILE A 243 -5.74 12.52 8.01
CA ILE A 243 -4.97 11.53 7.24
C ILE A 243 -4.20 10.60 8.20
N CYS A 244 -3.51 11.17 9.19
CA CYS A 244 -2.77 10.40 10.18
C CYS A 244 -3.68 9.51 11.03
N ALA A 245 -4.83 10.04 11.46
CA ALA A 245 -5.84 9.30 12.22
C ALA A 245 -6.39 8.14 11.39
N SER A 246 -6.81 8.40 10.15
CA SER A 246 -7.32 7.38 9.25
C SER A 246 -6.31 6.26 8.97
N SER A 247 -5.04 6.63 8.74
CA SER A 247 -3.93 5.67 8.55
C SER A 247 -3.65 4.86 9.82
N ALA A 248 -3.60 5.51 10.98
CA ALA A 248 -3.39 4.84 12.27
C ALA A 248 -4.54 3.87 12.59
N TYR A 249 -5.80 4.29 12.38
CA TYR A 249 -6.98 3.45 12.54
C TYR A 249 -6.86 2.19 11.70
N PHE A 250 -6.64 2.36 10.40
CA PHE A 250 -6.57 1.25 9.45
C PHE A 250 -5.50 0.25 9.87
N ASN A 251 -4.28 0.72 10.14
CA ASN A 251 -3.16 -0.14 10.48
C ASN A 251 -3.35 -0.87 11.82
N ILE A 252 -3.92 -0.21 12.85
CA ILE A 252 -4.20 -0.84 14.14
C ILE A 252 -5.28 -1.92 13.98
N ALA A 253 -6.39 -1.59 13.31
CA ALA A 253 -7.47 -2.53 13.07
C ALA A 253 -6.96 -3.73 12.26
N PHE A 254 -6.16 -3.47 11.23
CA PHE A 254 -5.58 -4.49 10.35
C PHE A 254 -4.63 -5.43 11.09
N ALA A 255 -3.74 -4.89 11.92
CA ALA A 255 -2.87 -5.69 12.79
C ALA A 255 -3.66 -6.53 13.80
N ARG A 256 -4.69 -5.96 14.41
CA ARG A 256 -5.56 -6.66 15.36
C ARG A 256 -6.38 -7.76 14.72
N PHE A 257 -6.88 -7.55 13.51
CA PHE A 257 -7.61 -8.58 12.77
C PHE A 257 -6.72 -9.80 12.50
N TYR A 258 -5.46 -9.56 12.11
CA TYR A 258 -4.50 -10.65 11.94
C TYR A 258 -4.22 -11.41 13.25
N ILE A 259 -3.93 -10.69 14.34
CA ILE A 259 -3.55 -11.30 15.61
C ILE A 259 -4.74 -12.03 16.26
N ASP A 260 -5.92 -11.41 16.28
CA ASP A 260 -7.06 -11.84 17.10
C ASP A 260 -8.11 -12.67 16.32
N SER A 261 -8.14 -12.58 14.98
CA SER A 261 -9.14 -13.29 14.15
C SER A 261 -8.54 -14.29 13.16
N LEU A 262 -7.26 -14.12 12.79
CA LEU A 262 -6.55 -15.05 11.91
C LEU A 262 -5.51 -15.92 12.65
N GLY A 263 -5.00 -15.47 13.81
CA GLY A 263 -4.22 -16.26 14.76
C GLY A 263 -5.11 -17.04 15.71
#